data_AF-A0A7S0F6T8-F1
#
_entry.id   AF-A0A7S0F6T8-F1
#
_cell.length_a   1.000
_cell.length_b   1.000
_cell.length_c   1.000
_cell.angle_alpha   90.00
_cell.angle_beta   90.00
_cell.angle_gamma   90.00
#
_symmetry.space_group_name_H-M   'P 1'
#
loop_
_entity.id
_entity.type
_entity.pdbx_description
1 polymer ?
#
loop_
_entity_poly.entity_id
_entity_poly.type
_entity_poly.pdbx_seq_one_letter_code
_entity_poly.pdbx_strand_id
1 'polypeptide(L)'
;AVLDSGSGLSDATKATLFDLYSSVGGIGLGMFLSAKLLSLLGSKIEVESPWRSDGPGAAFYFTVDMVPAAASGSEIVLEVSPGRETAVQEVQITIEPSAEDPAKAIPRQAAAPYAPFEPNLRVLIADDGQTNRRLLRRAFTGFFGQGWGVTEATSAE
;
A
#
# COMPACT_ATOMS: atom_id res chain seq x y z
N ALA A 1 -5.68 -13.38 -4.28
CA ALA A 1 -5.06 -14.49 -3.56
C ALA A 1 -3.54 -14.31 -3.57
N VAL A 2 -2.87 -14.70 -2.50
CA VAL A 2 -1.40 -14.83 -2.45
C VAL A 2 -1.09 -16.32 -2.50
N LEU A 3 -0.35 -16.75 -3.51
CA LEU A 3 -0.07 -18.15 -3.78
C LEU A 3 1.44 -18.37 -3.71
N ASP A 4 1.87 -19.39 -2.96
CA ASP A 4 3.27 -19.79 -2.89
C ASP A 4 3.46 -21.28 -3.19
N SER A 5 4.71 -21.66 -3.49
CA SER A 5 5.16 -23.03 -3.71
C SER A 5 6.17 -23.47 -2.64
N GLY A 6 6.08 -22.90 -1.44
CA GLY A 6 6.93 -23.23 -0.30
C GLY A 6 6.56 -24.59 0.31
N SER A 7 7.00 -24.82 1.55
CA SER A 7 6.74 -26.09 2.26
C SER A 7 5.27 -26.32 2.63
N GLY A 8 4.41 -25.32 2.47
CA GLY A 8 3.05 -25.32 3.02
C GLY A 8 3.03 -25.22 4.54
N LEU A 9 1.85 -25.44 5.10
CA LEU A 9 1.49 -25.30 6.51
C LEU A 9 0.94 -26.63 7.06
N SER A 10 1.42 -27.01 8.24
CA SER A 10 0.85 -28.11 9.02
C SER A 10 -0.51 -27.73 9.62
N ASP A 11 -1.32 -28.70 10.02
CA ASP A 11 -2.60 -28.44 10.69
C ASP A 11 -2.42 -27.69 12.02
N ALA A 12 -1.38 -28.01 12.79
CA ALA A 12 -1.03 -27.30 14.00
C ALA A 12 -0.68 -25.82 13.72
N THR A 13 0.09 -25.57 12.66
CA THR A 13 0.43 -24.20 12.24
C THR A 13 -0.80 -23.44 11.76
N LYS A 14 -1.70 -24.08 11.01
CA LYS A 14 -2.96 -23.45 10.56
C LYS A 14 -3.85 -23.04 11.74
N ALA A 15 -3.91 -23.87 12.79
CA ALA A 15 -4.74 -23.62 13.97
C ALA A 15 -4.31 -22.36 14.75
N THR A 16 -3.01 -22.06 14.80
CA THR A 16 -2.45 -20.91 15.55
C THR A 16 -1.97 -19.79 14.63
N LEU A 17 -2.21 -19.87 13.32
CA LEU A 17 -1.61 -19.00 12.31
C LEU A 17 -1.89 -17.50 12.53
N PHE A 18 -3.07 -17.20 13.09
CA PHE A 18 -3.53 -15.84 13.30
C PHE A 18 -3.44 -15.39 14.76
N ASP A 19 -2.81 -16.18 15.62
CA ASP A 19 -2.59 -15.83 17.02
C ASP A 19 -1.44 -14.83 17.17
N LEU A 20 -1.51 -14.00 18.21
CA LEU A 20 -0.48 -13.02 18.52
C LEU A 20 0.84 -13.74 18.87
N TYR A 21 1.94 -13.35 18.23
CA TYR A 21 3.29 -13.92 18.41
C TYR A 21 3.45 -15.38 17.95
N SER A 22 2.50 -15.91 17.17
CA SER A 22 2.63 -17.23 16.56
C SER A 22 3.35 -17.14 15.20
N SER A 23 4.45 -17.85 15.03
CA SER A 23 5.18 -17.93 13.75
C SER A 23 6.12 -19.13 13.65
N VAL A 24 6.43 -19.54 12.43
CA VAL A 24 7.54 -20.45 12.09
C VAL A 24 8.87 -19.69 11.85
N GLY A 25 8.86 -18.36 11.93
CA GLY A 25 10.02 -17.47 11.84
C GLY A 25 9.68 -15.98 12.05
N GLY A 26 10.56 -15.22 12.71
CA GLY A 26 10.29 -13.82 13.08
C GLY A 26 9.34 -13.67 14.27
N ILE A 27 8.80 -12.46 14.48
CA ILE A 27 8.07 -12.11 15.72
C ILE A 27 6.59 -12.52 15.76
N GLY A 28 6.01 -13.05 14.68
CA GLY A 28 4.61 -13.53 14.67
C GLY A 28 3.53 -12.44 14.79
N LEU A 29 3.81 -11.22 14.34
CA LEU A 29 2.80 -10.15 14.28
C LEU A 29 2.09 -10.04 12.92
N GLY A 30 2.76 -10.41 11.81
CA GLY A 30 2.27 -10.13 10.46
C GLY A 30 0.90 -10.75 10.16
N MET A 31 0.72 -12.04 10.49
CA MET A 31 -0.55 -12.74 10.24
C MET A 31 -1.67 -12.28 11.17
N PHE A 32 -1.37 -12.09 12.46
CA PHE A 32 -2.32 -11.52 13.43
C PHE A 32 -2.82 -10.14 12.96
N LEU A 33 -1.92 -9.24 12.59
CA LEU A 33 -2.28 -7.89 12.15
C LEU A 33 -3.08 -7.92 10.84
N SER A 34 -2.72 -8.78 9.90
CA SER A 34 -3.48 -8.94 8.65
C SER A 34 -4.92 -9.39 8.92
N ALA A 35 -5.11 -10.36 9.81
CA ALA A 35 -6.44 -10.79 10.23
C ALA A 35 -7.23 -9.68 10.94
N LYS A 36 -6.57 -8.88 11.81
CA LYS A 36 -7.21 -7.74 12.48
C LYS A 36 -7.64 -6.64 11.50
N LEU A 37 -6.78 -6.29 10.53
CA LEU A 37 -7.11 -5.29 9.51
C LEU A 37 -8.30 -5.74 8.67
N LEU A 38 -8.33 -6.99 8.23
CA LEU A 38 -9.45 -7.52 7.46
C LEU A 38 -10.74 -7.56 8.29
N SER A 39 -10.65 -7.90 9.58
CA SER A 39 -11.81 -7.85 10.49
C SER A 39 -12.37 -6.43 10.62
N LEU A 40 -11.52 -5.40 10.69
CA LEU A 40 -11.97 -4.00 10.68
C LEU A 40 -12.65 -3.60 9.36
N LEU A 41 -12.28 -4.25 8.26
CA LEU A 41 -12.89 -4.09 6.94
C LEU A 41 -14.11 -5.01 6.73
N GLY A 42 -14.61 -5.68 7.78
CA GLY A 42 -15.75 -6.61 7.68
C GLY A 42 -15.45 -7.90 6.93
N SER A 43 -14.17 -8.24 6.77
CA SER A 43 -13.67 -9.39 6.02
C SER A 43 -12.92 -10.39 6.92
N LYS A 44 -12.49 -11.50 6.33
CA LYS A 44 -11.62 -12.51 6.94
C LYS A 44 -10.59 -13.00 5.93
N ILE A 45 -9.45 -13.48 6.43
CA ILE A 45 -8.44 -14.18 5.66
C ILE A 45 -8.62 -15.69 5.82
N GLU A 46 -8.60 -16.40 4.70
CA GLU A 46 -8.69 -17.84 4.60
C GLU A 46 -7.37 -18.39 4.06
N VAL A 47 -7.04 -19.62 4.45
CA VAL A 47 -5.81 -20.29 4.04
C VAL A 47 -6.07 -21.73 3.58
N GLU A 48 -5.52 -22.08 2.43
CA GLU A 48 -5.48 -23.44 1.92
C GLU A 48 -4.03 -23.91 1.84
N SER A 49 -3.76 -25.10 2.36
CA SER A 49 -2.44 -25.72 2.28
C SER A 49 -2.58 -27.24 2.51
N PRO A 50 -2.13 -28.09 1.56
CA PRO A 50 -1.67 -27.71 0.22
C PRO A 50 -2.82 -27.15 -0.63
N TRP A 51 -2.56 -26.11 -1.42
CA TRP A 51 -3.55 -25.55 -2.35
C TRP A 51 -3.46 -26.15 -3.76
N ARG A 52 -2.35 -26.83 -4.07
CA ARG A 52 -2.12 -27.52 -5.35
C ARG A 52 -2.15 -29.02 -5.15
N SER A 53 -2.51 -29.75 -6.21
CA SER A 53 -2.47 -31.21 -6.24
C SER A 53 -1.07 -31.79 -6.52
N ASP A 54 -0.17 -31.01 -7.11
CA ASP A 54 1.13 -31.44 -7.62
C ASP A 54 2.33 -31.09 -6.71
N GLY A 55 2.09 -30.54 -5.51
CA GLY A 55 3.16 -30.20 -4.58
C GLY A 55 2.71 -29.40 -3.35
N PRO A 56 3.65 -29.09 -2.45
CA PRO A 56 3.38 -28.26 -1.29
C PRO A 56 3.17 -26.79 -1.68
N GLY A 57 2.74 -25.98 -0.71
CA GLY A 57 2.53 -24.55 -0.86
C GLY A 57 1.28 -24.09 -0.12
N ALA A 58 1.17 -22.80 0.15
CA ALA A 58 -0.04 -22.22 0.72
C ALA A 58 -0.69 -21.19 -0.21
N ALA A 59 -1.99 -21.03 -0.04
CA ALA A 59 -2.77 -20.00 -0.69
C ALA A 59 -3.58 -19.25 0.35
N PHE A 60 -3.47 -17.92 0.32
CA PHE A 60 -4.20 -17.02 1.20
C PHE A 60 -5.20 -16.19 0.41
N TYR A 61 -6.43 -16.12 0.92
CA TYR A 61 -7.56 -15.48 0.25
C TYR A 61 -8.28 -14.54 1.20
N PHE A 62 -8.75 -13.41 0.68
CA PHE A 62 -9.71 -12.55 1.34
C PHE A 62 -10.44 -11.73 0.28
N THR A 63 -11.60 -11.20 0.65
CA THR A 63 -12.42 -10.33 -0.20
C THR A 63 -12.85 -9.13 0.63
N VAL A 64 -12.69 -7.92 0.10
CA VAL A 64 -13.17 -6.69 0.77
C VAL A 64 -14.22 -6.05 -0.12
N ASP A 65 -15.36 -5.70 0.49
CA ASP A 65 -16.42 -4.97 -0.18
C ASP A 65 -16.00 -3.51 -0.33
N MET A 66 -15.77 -3.10 -1.58
CA MET A 66 -15.34 -1.75 -1.92
C MET A 66 -16.41 -1.05 -2.76
N VAL A 67 -16.73 0.19 -2.41
CA VAL A 67 -17.54 1.06 -3.25
C VAL A 67 -16.59 1.77 -4.22
N PRO A 68 -16.85 1.75 -5.54
CA PRO A 68 -16.05 2.50 -6.50
C PRO A 68 -16.01 3.98 -6.11
N ALA A 69 -14.82 4.57 -6.08
CA ALA A 69 -14.70 6.00 -5.95
C ALA A 69 -15.30 6.68 -7.19
N ALA A 70 -16.16 7.69 -7.00
CA ALA A 70 -16.59 8.53 -8.10
C ALA A 70 -15.36 9.19 -8.73
N ALA A 71 -15.24 9.12 -10.06
CA ALA A 71 -14.18 9.80 -10.78
C ALA A 71 -14.35 11.31 -10.57
N SER A 72 -13.57 11.91 -9.68
CA SER A 72 -13.53 13.35 -9.49
C SER A 72 -12.71 13.96 -10.62
N GLY A 73 -13.32 14.04 -11.81
CA GLY A 73 -12.80 14.81 -12.94
C GLY A 73 -13.05 16.28 -12.70
N SER A 74 -12.27 16.90 -11.81
CA SER A 74 -12.21 18.35 -11.70
C SER A 74 -11.21 18.84 -12.74
N GLU A 75 -11.70 19.30 -13.90
CA GLU A 75 -10.90 20.10 -14.82
C GLU A 75 -10.42 21.36 -14.07
N ILE A 76 -9.12 21.41 -13.77
CA ILE A 76 -8.49 22.63 -13.29
C ILE A 76 -8.27 23.52 -14.51
N VAL A 77 -9.13 24.51 -14.71
CA VAL A 77 -8.86 25.63 -15.62
C VAL A 77 -7.85 26.54 -14.91
N LEU A 78 -6.56 26.36 -15.21
CA LEU A 78 -5.50 27.27 -14.80
C LEU A 78 -5.50 28.48 -15.76
N GLU A 79 -6.18 29.57 -15.38
CA GLU A 79 -5.87 30.88 -15.96
C GLU A 79 -4.50 31.34 -15.44
N VAL A 80 -3.46 31.13 -16.26
CA VAL A 80 -2.13 31.65 -15.99
C VAL A 80 -2.11 33.14 -16.33
N SER A 81 -2.13 34.00 -15.31
CA SER A 81 -1.74 35.41 -15.46
C SER A 81 -0.22 35.53 -15.38
N PRO A 82 0.46 36.18 -16.33
CA PRO A 82 1.91 36.30 -16.30
C PRO A 82 2.34 37.33 -15.26
N GLY A 83 3.11 36.88 -14.26
CA GLY A 83 4.00 37.73 -13.47
C GLY A 83 3.72 37.76 -11.98
N ARG A 84 4.50 36.98 -11.21
CA ARG A 84 5.27 37.48 -10.06
C ARG A 84 6.23 36.42 -9.55
N GLU A 85 7.48 36.83 -9.38
CA GLU A 85 8.60 36.05 -8.86
C GLU A 85 8.30 35.47 -7.47
N THR A 86 8.72 34.23 -7.26
CA THR A 86 8.56 33.46 -6.03
C THR A 86 9.43 34.01 -4.91
N ALA A 87 8.81 34.65 -3.93
CA ALA A 87 9.40 34.85 -2.60
C ALA A 87 9.07 33.62 -1.74
N VAL A 88 10.10 32.90 -1.31
CA VAL A 88 10.01 31.85 -0.27
C VAL A 88 9.74 32.55 1.06
N GLN A 89 8.63 32.20 1.72
CA GLN A 89 8.29 32.72 3.04
C GLN A 89 8.50 31.63 4.10
N GLU A 90 9.34 31.94 5.08
CA GLU A 90 9.67 31.09 6.23
C GLU A 90 8.44 30.93 7.13
N VAL A 91 8.05 29.68 7.43
CA VAL A 91 6.91 29.38 8.31
C VAL A 91 7.44 29.12 9.72
N GLN A 92 7.16 30.04 10.65
CA GLN A 92 7.34 29.79 12.09
C GLN A 92 6.13 29.04 12.62
N ILE A 93 6.36 27.84 13.15
CA ILE A 93 5.34 27.02 13.81
C ILE A 93 5.47 27.25 15.32
N THR A 94 4.51 27.98 15.90
CA THR A 94 4.34 28.08 17.36
C THR A 94 3.29 27.07 17.79
N ILE A 95 3.67 26.10 18.61
CA ILE A 95 2.75 25.09 19.16
C ILE A 95 2.28 25.57 20.54
N GLU A 96 1.01 25.93 20.67
CA GLU A 96 0.37 26.12 21.98
C GLU A 96 -0.43 24.86 22.38
N PRO A 97 -0.34 24.39 23.63
CA PRO A 97 -1.08 23.23 24.09
C PRO A 97 -2.55 23.61 24.37
N SER A 98 -3.44 23.30 23.43
CA SER A 98 -4.89 23.45 23.64
C SER A 98 -5.46 22.20 24.30
N ALA A 99 -5.86 22.35 25.57
CA ALA A 99 -6.62 21.36 26.33
C ALA A 99 -8.12 21.46 25.99
N GLU A 100 -8.54 20.87 24.87
CA GLU A 100 -9.96 20.68 24.56
C GLU A 100 -10.29 19.23 24.15
N ASP A 101 -11.48 18.82 24.56
CA ASP A 101 -12.17 17.53 24.49
C ASP A 101 -12.00 16.74 23.16
N PRO A 102 -11.54 15.47 23.19
CA PRO A 102 -11.28 14.66 21.99
C PRO A 102 -12.55 14.25 21.21
N ALA A 103 -13.75 14.57 21.69
CA ALA A 103 -15.01 14.25 21.01
C ALA A 103 -15.45 15.28 19.95
N LYS A 104 -14.75 16.42 19.82
CA LYS A 104 -15.04 17.41 18.77
C LYS A 104 -14.38 16.94 17.47
N ALA A 105 -15.21 16.41 16.57
CA ALA A 105 -14.84 15.86 15.27
C ALA A 105 -13.64 16.60 14.64
N ILE A 106 -12.55 15.87 14.42
CA ILE A 106 -11.47 16.30 13.53
C ILE A 106 -12.18 16.69 12.22
N PRO A 107 -12.12 17.97 11.78
CA PRO A 107 -12.66 18.33 10.49
C PRO A 107 -12.00 17.41 9.49
N ARG A 108 -12.81 16.59 8.79
CA ARG A 108 -12.34 15.72 7.72
C ARG A 108 -11.87 16.65 6.61
N GLN A 109 -10.64 17.14 6.72
CA GLN A 109 -10.02 17.98 5.72
C GLN A 109 -10.04 17.14 4.46
N ALA A 110 -10.80 17.58 3.46
CA ALA A 110 -10.77 16.96 2.15
C ALA A 110 -9.30 16.95 1.74
N ALA A 111 -8.73 15.76 1.57
CA ALA A 111 -7.37 15.63 1.05
C ALA A 111 -7.32 16.48 -0.21
N ALA A 112 -6.39 17.45 -0.25
CA ALA A 112 -6.15 18.19 -1.48
C ALA A 112 -6.01 17.17 -2.61
N PRO A 113 -6.67 17.35 -3.77
CA PRO A 113 -6.56 16.41 -4.86
C PRO A 113 -5.07 16.23 -5.13
N TYR A 114 -4.57 15.00 -4.96
CA TYR A 114 -3.20 14.67 -5.35
C TYR A 114 -3.10 15.05 -6.82
N ALA A 115 -2.26 16.03 -7.14
CA ALA A 115 -2.01 16.37 -8.52
C ALA A 115 -1.55 15.08 -9.21
N PRO A 116 -2.19 14.67 -10.32
CA PRO A 116 -1.73 13.52 -11.05
C PRO A 116 -0.27 13.75 -11.45
N PHE A 117 0.55 12.73 -11.31
CA PHE A 117 1.92 12.78 -11.79
C PHE A 117 1.94 13.07 -13.30
N GLU A 118 2.93 13.82 -13.76
CA GLU A 118 3.11 14.14 -15.17
C GLU A 118 3.18 12.86 -16.03
N PRO A 119 2.63 12.86 -17.26
CA PRO A 119 2.82 11.76 -18.18
C PRO A 119 4.30 11.62 -18.59
N ASN A 120 4.70 10.43 -19.01
CA ASN A 120 6.03 10.14 -19.54
C ASN A 120 7.24 10.36 -18.60
N LEU A 121 7.05 10.26 -17.28
CA LEU A 121 8.16 10.31 -16.34
C LEU A 121 9.16 9.17 -16.56
N ARG A 122 10.44 9.45 -16.28
CA ARG A 122 11.50 8.43 -16.22
C ARG A 122 11.72 8.03 -14.77
N VAL A 123 11.55 6.76 -14.48
CA VAL A 123 11.65 6.19 -13.12
C VAL A 123 12.82 5.22 -13.06
N LEU A 124 13.68 5.38 -12.05
CA LEU A 124 14.74 4.44 -11.70
C LEU A 124 14.33 3.66 -10.44
N ILE A 125 14.27 2.34 -10.54
CA ILE A 125 14.03 1.45 -9.40
C ILE A 125 15.39 0.91 -8.94
N ALA A 126 15.86 1.30 -7.76
CA ALA A 126 17.07 0.79 -7.14
C ALA A 126 16.71 -0.06 -5.91
N ASP A 127 16.56 -1.37 -6.10
CA ASP A 127 16.20 -2.33 -5.05
C ASP A 127 16.89 -3.67 -5.36
N ASP A 128 17.50 -4.32 -4.37
CA ASP A 128 18.25 -5.57 -4.57
C ASP A 128 17.33 -6.80 -4.69
N GLY A 129 16.11 -6.73 -4.15
CA GLY A 129 15.12 -7.79 -4.21
C GLY A 129 14.42 -7.87 -5.58
N GLN A 130 14.63 -8.97 -6.31
CA GLN A 130 13.98 -9.20 -7.62
C GLN A 130 12.45 -9.10 -7.55
N THR A 131 11.83 -9.59 -6.47
CA THR A 131 10.38 -9.51 -6.22
C THR A 131 9.91 -8.06 -6.09
N ASN A 132 10.64 -7.24 -5.34
CA ASN A 132 10.32 -5.82 -5.16
C ASN A 132 10.44 -5.07 -6.49
N ARG A 133 11.54 -5.27 -7.22
CA ARG A 133 11.72 -4.65 -8.56
C ARG A 133 10.58 -5.00 -9.50
N ARG A 134 10.16 -6.27 -9.55
CA ARG A 134 9.04 -6.73 -10.38
C ARG A 134 7.71 -6.10 -9.97
N LEU A 135 7.46 -5.98 -8.66
CA LEU A 135 6.26 -5.34 -8.12
C LEU A 135 6.22 -3.86 -8.48
N LEU A 136 7.31 -3.13 -8.21
CA LEU A 136 7.44 -1.71 -8.47
C LEU A 136 7.32 -1.40 -9.96
N ARG A 137 8.00 -2.18 -10.82
CA ARG A 137 7.87 -2.03 -12.28
C ARG A 137 6.41 -2.13 -12.71
N ARG A 138 5.71 -3.19 -12.27
CA ARG A 138 4.29 -3.39 -12.59
C ARG A 138 3.42 -2.24 -12.09
N ALA A 139 3.70 -1.70 -10.90
CA ALA A 139 2.97 -0.56 -10.35
C ALA A 139 3.15 0.69 -11.22
N PHE A 140 4.39 1.01 -11.61
CA PHE A 140 4.70 2.22 -12.40
C PHE A 140 4.23 2.14 -13.85
N THR A 141 4.25 0.95 -14.47
CA THR A 141 3.79 0.80 -15.86
C THR A 141 2.31 0.46 -15.99
N GLY A 142 1.67 -0.02 -14.92
CA GLY A 142 0.30 -0.56 -14.97
C GLY A 142 -0.74 0.24 -14.19
N PHE A 143 -0.33 0.97 -13.15
CA PHE A 143 -1.26 1.64 -12.23
C PHE A 143 -1.02 3.15 -12.11
N PHE A 144 0.23 3.59 -11.99
CA PHE A 144 0.51 5.01 -11.70
C PHE A 144 0.63 5.88 -12.95
N GLY A 145 1.28 5.40 -14.02
CA GLY A 145 1.63 6.24 -15.16
C GLY A 145 1.34 5.61 -16.51
N GLN A 146 0.75 6.39 -17.42
CA GLN A 146 0.73 6.08 -18.85
C GLN A 146 2.03 6.61 -19.48
N GLY A 147 2.73 5.75 -20.24
CA GLY A 147 3.91 6.13 -21.00
C GLY A 147 5.20 6.35 -20.18
N TRP A 148 5.24 5.96 -18.91
CA TRP A 148 6.45 6.12 -18.08
C TRP A 148 7.58 5.18 -18.52
N GLY A 149 8.80 5.73 -18.59
CA GLY A 149 10.01 4.97 -18.88
C GLY A 149 10.62 4.43 -17.59
N VAL A 150 10.52 3.11 -17.35
CA VAL A 150 11.00 2.47 -16.12
C VAL A 150 12.30 1.71 -16.34
N THR A 151 13.35 2.13 -15.64
CA THR A 151 14.67 1.49 -15.61
C THR A 151 14.92 0.87 -14.23
N GLU A 152 15.61 -0.25 -14.18
CA GLU A 152 15.96 -0.95 -12.95
C GLU A 152 17.48 -0.90 -12.75
N ALA A 153 17.90 -0.71 -11.51
CA ALA A 153 19.27 -0.88 -11.07
C ALA A 153 19.29 -1.84 -9.87
N THR A 154 20.36 -2.60 -9.78
CA THR A 154 20.72 -3.41 -8.62
C THR A 154 22.07 -2.93 -8.15
N SER A 155 22.37 -3.08 -6.85
CA SER A 155 23.73 -2.89 -6.39
C SER A 155 24.66 -3.79 -7.22
N ALA A 156 25.80 -3.25 -7.68
CA ALA A 156 26.84 -4.07 -8.28
C ALA A 156 27.42 -4.96 -7.18
N GLU A 157 27.30 -6.27 -7.34
CA GLU A 157 28.18 -7.23 -6.64
C GLU A 157 29.57 -7.21 -7.28
#